data_AF-N1U7H2-F1
#
_entry.id   AF-N1U7H2-F1
#
_cell.length_a   1.000
_cell.length_b   1.000
_cell.length_c   1.000
_cell.angle_alpha   90.00
_cell.angle_beta   90.00
_cell.angle_gamma   90.00
#
_symmetry.space_group_name_H-M   'P 1'
#
loop_
_entity.id
_entity.type
_entity.pdbx_description
1 polymer ?
#
loop_
_entity_poly.entity_id
_entity_poly.type
_entity_poly.pdbx_seq_one_letter_code
_entity_poly.pdbx_strand_id
1 'polypeptide(L)'
;MVFSTDRLTPGIQNLVVLDTEGKEPMKLLTQNGGASPVWSFDGKSIVYLSYQENPSGDVYLLDLTSGKSERLTKDSYLNFSPSLSDDKRYLYYTSIRNDTNKNGRLDERDNSLIIRKDLRTGAVRQLTSGNDSLFDSRFSSFNGGSILFTAAYYNTLNIYFIPASGAVPKEKDIISQYELALQYKDKQSFENFLLAIDAIEFYFSEDPIYPLIRSKALLLKYEEAKNSGRFAIAESAKKEISASRLDSITGLGYGLLLAQERKNSIPLAIRELREYYEQIRTVSGVGNNLLASLLEEEGDLAQKSGNFQHSLKVYDEILNHYPDYYRIRDIYRKSGDLQYKNAFLHGYKIPESFFQVANDPQAGKEDLRLLYEQIDREVIVGKNFLERTNAAEISIASNSLEKNPLGCFNISYTLSLSV
;
A
#
# COMPACT_ATOMS: atom_id res chain seq x y z
N MET A 1 -10.11 4.20 41.22
CA MET A 1 -10.54 5.01 40.06
C MET A 1 -9.56 6.16 39.85
N VAL A 2 -9.22 6.52 38.62
CA VAL A 2 -8.42 7.72 38.29
C VAL A 2 -9.26 8.69 37.48
N PHE A 3 -9.16 9.99 37.74
CA PHE A 3 -9.85 11.03 36.98
C PHE A 3 -9.15 12.38 37.17
N SER A 4 -9.56 13.38 36.37
CA SER A 4 -9.08 14.76 36.48
C SER A 4 -10.00 15.59 37.39
N THR A 5 -9.43 16.39 38.27
CA THR A 5 -10.16 17.37 39.10
C THR A 5 -9.24 18.51 39.50
N ASP A 6 -9.82 19.69 39.75
CA ASP A 6 -9.14 20.84 40.34
C ASP A 6 -9.46 20.99 41.85
N ARG A 7 -10.24 20.08 42.44
CA ARG A 7 -10.69 20.17 43.84
C ARG A 7 -9.54 20.26 44.84
N LEU A 8 -8.43 19.56 44.58
CA LEU A 8 -7.23 19.56 45.43
C LEU A 8 -6.21 20.64 45.01
N THR A 9 -6.41 21.26 43.85
CA THR A 9 -5.52 22.25 43.23
C THR A 9 -6.36 23.31 42.50
N PRO A 10 -7.03 24.23 43.22
CA PRO A 10 -8.01 25.14 42.62
C PRO A 10 -7.47 25.87 41.39
N GLY A 11 -8.18 25.79 40.26
CA GLY A 11 -7.79 26.43 39.00
C GLY A 11 -6.84 25.62 38.11
N ILE A 12 -6.32 24.48 38.58
CA ILE A 12 -5.47 23.58 37.78
C ILE A 12 -6.06 22.16 37.87
N GLN A 13 -6.53 21.65 36.73
CA GLN A 13 -6.98 20.26 36.63
C GLN A 13 -5.79 19.31 36.76
N ASN A 14 -5.80 18.44 37.77
CA ASN A 14 -4.78 17.42 37.97
C ASN A 14 -5.40 16.04 38.09
N LEU A 15 -4.59 15.02 37.83
CA LEU A 15 -4.99 13.65 38.06
C LEU A 15 -5.02 13.34 39.55
N VAL A 16 -6.07 12.65 39.95
CA VAL A 16 -6.23 12.09 41.28
C VAL A 16 -6.57 10.61 41.18
N VAL A 17 -6.15 9.85 42.19
CA VAL A 17 -6.63 8.49 42.42
C VAL A 17 -7.56 8.48 43.61
N LEU A 18 -8.72 7.86 43.43
CA LEU A 18 -9.71 7.57 44.46
C LEU A 18 -9.76 6.06 44.69
N ASP A 19 -9.60 5.66 45.96
CA ASP A 19 -9.93 4.32 46.38
C ASP A 19 -11.45 4.13 46.36
N THR A 20 -11.91 3.18 45.55
CA THR A 20 -13.33 2.89 45.38
C THR A 20 -13.94 2.15 46.57
N GLU A 21 -13.12 1.59 47.46
CA GLU A 21 -13.57 0.99 48.72
C GLU A 21 -13.61 1.99 49.88
N GLY A 22 -13.10 3.21 49.68
CA GLY A 22 -13.13 4.28 50.68
C GLY A 22 -12.21 4.08 51.89
N LYS A 23 -11.22 3.19 51.80
CA LYS A 23 -10.25 2.95 52.88
C LYS A 23 -9.18 4.03 52.92
N GLU A 24 -8.81 4.56 51.76
CA GLU A 24 -7.79 5.60 51.61
C GLU A 24 -8.39 6.92 51.10
N PRO A 25 -7.89 8.08 51.58
CA PRO A 25 -8.30 9.36 51.02
C PRO A 25 -7.83 9.49 49.57
N MET A 26 -8.50 10.38 48.82
CA MET A 26 -8.09 10.74 47.46
C MET A 26 -6.65 11.28 47.47
N LYS A 27 -5.81 10.78 46.54
CA LYS A 27 -4.41 11.19 46.42
C LYS A 27 -4.18 11.92 45.10
N LEU A 28 -3.45 13.03 45.17
CA LEU A 28 -2.99 13.78 44.01
C LEU A 28 -1.87 13.01 43.31
N LEU A 29 -1.97 12.82 41.99
CA LEU A 29 -0.99 12.10 41.18
C LEU A 29 -0.12 13.04 40.33
N THR A 30 -0.67 14.19 39.92
CA THR A 30 0.06 15.21 39.14
C THR A 30 -0.09 16.58 39.80
N GLN A 31 0.87 17.47 39.56
CA GLN A 31 0.81 18.87 40.03
C GLN A 31 0.79 19.90 38.89
N ASN A 32 0.91 19.39 37.66
CA ASN A 32 1.36 20.09 36.47
C ASN A 32 0.35 19.92 35.32
N GLY A 33 -0.94 19.83 35.66
CA GLY A 33 -1.98 19.52 34.71
C GLY A 33 -2.15 18.01 34.52
N GLY A 34 -3.37 17.58 34.21
CA GLY A 34 -3.64 16.22 33.78
C GLY A 34 -5.08 15.99 33.36
N ALA A 35 -5.27 15.40 32.17
CA ALA A 35 -6.58 15.05 31.62
C ALA A 35 -6.57 13.68 30.93
N SER A 36 -7.76 13.11 30.75
CA SER A 36 -7.98 11.83 30.03
C SER A 36 -7.06 10.67 30.46
N PRO A 37 -6.95 10.38 31.77
CA PRO A 37 -6.03 9.35 32.26
C PRO A 37 -6.43 7.95 31.80
N VAL A 38 -5.45 7.13 31.43
CA VAL A 38 -5.61 5.71 31.11
C VAL A 38 -4.53 4.92 31.82
N TRP A 39 -4.94 3.92 32.59
CA TRP A 39 -4.04 2.97 33.21
C TRP A 39 -3.36 2.12 32.15
N SER A 40 -2.07 1.83 32.36
CA SER A 40 -1.45 0.71 31.67
C SER A 40 -1.97 -0.62 32.21
N PHE A 41 -1.89 -1.66 31.39
CA PHE A 41 -2.47 -2.97 31.71
C PHE A 41 -1.93 -3.59 33.01
N ASP A 42 -0.66 -3.34 33.35
CA ASP A 42 -0.04 -3.83 34.59
C ASP A 42 -0.30 -2.95 35.82
N GLY A 43 -1.03 -1.84 35.68
CA GLY A 43 -1.36 -0.92 36.76
C GLY A 43 -0.17 -0.09 37.30
N LYS A 44 1.00 -0.10 36.65
CA LYS A 44 2.21 0.59 37.16
C LYS A 44 2.41 1.99 36.59
N SER A 45 1.64 2.35 35.57
CA SER A 45 1.75 3.66 34.93
C SER A 45 0.41 4.16 34.41
N ILE A 46 0.33 5.48 34.20
CA ILE A 46 -0.85 6.14 33.64
C ILE A 46 -0.39 7.01 32.47
N VAL A 47 -1.02 6.85 31.31
CA VAL A 47 -0.90 7.84 30.23
C VAL A 47 -1.99 8.89 30.35
N TYR A 48 -1.64 10.14 30.06
CA TYR A 48 -2.55 11.26 30.23
C TYR A 48 -2.13 12.43 29.35
N LEU A 49 -3.02 13.42 29.20
CA LEU A 49 -2.72 14.66 28.51
C LEU A 49 -2.33 15.75 29.50
N SER A 50 -1.32 16.55 29.17
CA SER A 50 -1.08 17.84 29.83
C SER A 50 -0.92 18.95 28.79
N TYR A 51 -1.50 20.11 29.13
CA TYR A 51 -1.46 21.33 28.34
C TYR A 51 -0.49 22.38 28.91
N GLN A 52 0.24 22.03 29.98
CA GLN A 52 1.06 22.99 30.72
C GLN A 52 2.27 23.47 29.91
N GLU A 53 3.00 22.56 29.28
CA GLU A 53 4.17 22.92 28.44
C GLU A 53 3.78 23.27 27.00
N ASN A 54 2.64 22.76 26.52
CA ASN A 54 2.19 22.91 25.15
C ASN A 54 0.67 23.05 25.13
N PRO A 55 0.13 24.20 24.67
CA PRO A 55 -1.32 24.41 24.60
C PRO A 55 -2.03 23.46 23.62
N SER A 56 -1.30 22.82 22.70
CA SER A 56 -1.87 21.80 21.82
C SER A 56 -2.12 20.46 22.52
N GLY A 57 -1.61 20.27 23.73
CA GLY A 57 -1.78 19.05 24.52
C GLY A 57 -0.78 17.98 24.12
N ASP A 58 0.04 17.57 25.08
CA ASP A 58 0.96 16.45 24.90
C ASP A 58 0.58 15.27 25.76
N VAL A 59 0.91 14.08 25.26
CA VAL A 59 0.76 12.84 25.99
C VAL A 59 1.96 12.66 26.91
N TYR A 60 1.69 12.35 28.18
CA TYR A 60 2.68 12.03 29.19
C TYR A 60 2.43 10.63 29.75
N LEU A 61 3.49 9.99 30.24
CA LEU A 61 3.47 8.75 31.00
C LEU A 61 3.89 9.03 32.44
N LEU A 62 2.99 8.86 33.40
CA LEU A 62 3.31 8.87 34.82
C LEU A 62 3.69 7.46 35.26
N ASP A 63 4.91 7.27 35.72
CA ASP A 63 5.34 6.06 36.41
C ASP A 63 4.95 6.15 37.90
N LEU A 64 4.12 5.23 38.37
CA LEU A 64 3.57 5.27 39.72
C LEU A 64 4.53 4.76 40.80
N THR A 65 5.61 4.09 40.40
CA THR A 65 6.63 3.60 41.34
C THR A 65 7.56 4.73 41.74
N SER A 66 7.99 5.52 40.77
CA SER A 66 8.91 6.64 40.94
C SER A 66 8.23 7.99 41.13
N GLY A 67 6.96 8.11 40.73
CA GLY A 67 6.21 9.37 40.69
C GLY A 67 6.68 10.33 39.59
N LYS A 68 7.50 9.87 38.64
CA LYS A 68 8.04 10.69 37.56
C LYS A 68 7.13 10.65 36.32
N SER A 69 6.96 11.80 35.68
CA SER A 69 6.30 11.91 34.39
C SER A 69 7.30 12.06 33.25
N GLU A 70 7.09 11.30 32.18
CA GLU A 70 7.83 11.40 30.92
C GLU A 70 6.90 11.96 29.83
N ARG A 71 7.39 12.94 29.06
CA ARG A 71 6.65 13.49 27.92
C ARG A 71 6.82 12.59 26.69
N LEU A 72 5.73 11.96 26.24
CA LEU A 72 5.74 11.02 25.12
C LEU A 72 5.50 11.69 23.76
N THR A 73 4.86 12.85 23.68
CA THR A 73 4.71 13.61 22.43
C THR A 73 5.30 15.01 22.54
N LYS A 74 5.78 15.54 21.41
CA LYS A 74 6.35 16.88 21.30
C LYS A 74 6.14 17.38 19.87
N ASP A 75 4.87 17.55 19.51
CA ASP A 75 4.47 18.05 18.19
C ASP A 75 3.51 19.25 18.33
N SER A 76 3.23 19.91 17.21
CA SER A 76 2.36 21.09 17.15
C SER A 76 0.91 20.72 16.84
N TYR A 77 0.53 19.46 17.00
CA TYR A 77 -0.80 18.95 16.67
C TYR A 77 -1.64 18.86 17.94
N LEU A 78 -2.97 18.97 17.78
CA LEU A 78 -3.87 18.83 18.93
C LEU A 78 -4.04 17.35 19.23
N ASN A 79 -3.66 16.90 20.43
CA ASN A 79 -3.68 15.49 20.79
C ASN A 79 -4.74 15.20 21.86
N PHE A 80 -5.42 14.06 21.71
CA PHE A 80 -6.58 13.66 22.50
C PHE A 80 -6.57 12.16 22.80
N SER A 81 -7.33 11.77 23.83
CA SER A 81 -7.70 10.39 24.16
C SER A 81 -6.54 9.37 24.04
N PRO A 82 -5.43 9.54 24.79
CA PRO A 82 -4.30 8.62 24.72
C PRO A 82 -4.69 7.23 25.24
N SER A 83 -4.04 6.19 24.73
CA SER A 83 -4.19 4.80 25.13
C SER A 83 -2.90 4.02 24.88
N LEU A 84 -2.59 3.02 25.71
CA LEU A 84 -1.43 2.14 25.51
C LEU A 84 -1.87 0.76 25.02
N SER A 85 -1.01 0.10 24.25
CA SER A 85 -1.07 -1.35 24.09
C SER A 85 -0.73 -2.07 25.40
N ASP A 86 -1.19 -3.30 25.57
CA ASP A 86 -0.99 -4.09 26.79
C ASP A 86 0.51 -4.31 27.09
N ASP A 87 1.33 -4.45 26.05
CA ASP A 87 2.79 -4.58 26.13
C ASP A 87 3.53 -3.24 26.32
N LYS A 88 2.79 -2.12 26.42
CA LYS A 88 3.29 -0.73 26.50
C LYS A 88 4.23 -0.32 25.36
N ARG A 89 4.30 -1.08 24.27
CA ARG A 89 5.16 -0.74 23.14
C ARG A 89 4.58 0.38 22.29
N TYR A 90 3.26 0.44 22.18
CA TYR A 90 2.56 1.36 21.31
C TYR A 90 1.69 2.32 22.10
N LEU A 91 1.87 3.61 21.83
CA LEU A 91 0.94 4.66 22.22
C LEU A 91 -0.02 4.92 21.05
N TYR A 92 -1.30 4.92 21.34
CA TYR A 92 -2.36 5.34 20.45
C TYR A 92 -2.98 6.64 20.96
N TYR A 93 -3.33 7.54 20.06
CA TYR A 93 -3.98 8.79 20.41
C TYR A 93 -4.74 9.34 19.21
N THR A 94 -5.81 10.07 19.49
CA THR A 94 -6.52 10.86 18.48
C THR A 94 -5.77 12.18 18.29
N SER A 95 -5.63 12.67 17.06
CA SER A 95 -4.86 13.88 16.76
C SER A 95 -5.53 14.68 15.65
N ILE A 96 -5.55 16.01 15.78
CA ILE A 96 -5.95 16.94 14.71
C ILE A 96 -4.67 17.55 14.14
N ARG A 97 -4.45 17.32 12.84
CA ARG A 97 -3.18 17.64 12.18
C ARG A 97 -3.29 18.61 11.02
N ASN A 98 -4.51 18.80 10.49
CA ASN A 98 -4.77 19.62 9.31
C ASN A 98 -5.95 20.56 9.60
N ASP A 99 -5.84 21.80 9.12
CA ASP A 99 -6.94 22.76 9.10
C ASP A 99 -7.88 22.39 7.94
N THR A 100 -8.81 21.48 8.26
CA THR A 100 -9.75 20.90 7.31
C THR A 100 -10.90 21.85 6.96
N ASN A 101 -11.22 22.78 7.87
CA ASN A 101 -12.25 23.80 7.63
C ASN A 101 -11.68 25.10 7.01
N LYS A 102 -10.34 25.20 6.87
CA LYS A 102 -9.58 26.27 6.23
C LYS A 102 -9.74 27.64 6.89
N ASN A 103 -9.91 27.67 8.20
CA ASN A 103 -10.10 28.91 8.96
C ASN A 103 -8.77 29.57 9.43
N GLY A 104 -7.63 28.97 9.09
CA GLY A 104 -6.28 29.44 9.40
C GLY A 104 -5.72 28.99 10.75
N ARG A 105 -6.40 28.11 11.49
CA ARG A 105 -5.94 27.55 12.77
C ARG A 105 -6.34 26.07 12.88
N LEU A 106 -5.59 25.31 13.67
CA LEU A 106 -6.03 23.99 14.11
C LEU A 106 -6.94 24.14 15.32
N ASP A 107 -8.15 23.61 15.24
CA ASP A 107 -9.10 23.58 16.36
C ASP A 107 -10.00 22.34 16.34
N GLU A 108 -10.84 22.17 17.36
CA GLU A 108 -11.71 21.01 17.54
C GLU A 108 -12.78 20.82 16.46
N ARG A 109 -12.95 21.81 15.57
CA ARG A 109 -13.87 21.71 14.42
C ARG A 109 -13.19 21.07 13.21
N ASP A 110 -11.91 20.76 13.31
CA ASP A 110 -11.20 20.03 12.28
C ASP A 110 -11.35 18.51 12.44
N ASN A 111 -11.19 17.80 11.34
CA ASN A 111 -11.18 16.35 11.38
C ASN A 111 -9.95 15.85 12.15
N SER A 112 -10.21 14.87 13.00
CA SER A 112 -9.18 14.17 13.73
C SER A 112 -8.88 12.82 13.07
N LEU A 113 -7.77 12.22 13.48
CA LEU A 113 -7.31 10.94 13.00
C LEU A 113 -6.65 10.17 14.14
N ILE A 114 -6.53 8.86 13.98
CA ILE A 114 -5.87 8.00 14.97
C ILE A 114 -4.41 7.86 14.58
N ILE A 115 -3.54 8.08 15.56
CA ILE A 115 -2.10 7.94 15.44
C ILE A 115 -1.64 6.78 16.32
N ARG A 116 -0.64 6.06 15.83
CA ARG A 116 0.17 5.13 16.63
C ARG A 116 1.61 5.63 16.67
N LYS A 117 2.20 5.68 17.86
CA LYS A 117 3.62 5.89 18.10
C LYS A 117 4.24 4.62 18.68
N ASP A 118 5.28 4.09 18.05
CA ASP A 118 6.13 3.04 18.64
C ASP A 118 7.06 3.71 19.65
N LEU A 119 6.89 3.40 20.94
CA LEU A 119 7.62 4.04 22.04
C LEU A 119 9.08 3.58 22.12
N ARG A 120 9.45 2.49 21.43
CA ARG A 120 10.84 1.99 21.37
C ARG A 120 11.64 2.71 20.30
N THR A 121 11.05 2.94 19.13
CA THR A 121 11.73 3.53 17.96
C THR A 121 11.41 5.01 17.77
N GLY A 122 10.34 5.51 18.37
CA GLY A 122 9.80 6.85 18.14
C GLY A 122 8.99 6.99 16.85
N ALA A 123 8.89 5.94 16.02
CA ALA A 123 8.18 5.99 14.75
C ALA A 123 6.69 6.30 14.95
N VAL A 124 6.18 7.28 14.19
CA VAL A 124 4.79 7.75 14.25
C VAL A 124 4.07 7.36 12.96
N ARG A 125 2.87 6.80 13.07
CA ARG A 125 2.07 6.36 11.94
C ARG A 125 0.62 6.79 12.07
N GLN A 126 0.05 7.24 10.96
CA GLN A 126 -1.38 7.49 10.82
C GLN A 126 -2.14 6.19 10.54
N LEU A 127 -3.22 5.95 11.28
CA LEU A 127 -4.03 4.73 11.22
C LEU A 127 -5.38 4.93 10.52
N THR A 128 -5.89 6.16 10.46
CA THR A 128 -7.15 6.54 9.80
C THR A 128 -6.95 7.79 8.94
N SER A 129 -7.80 8.00 7.94
CA SER A 129 -7.54 9.00 6.88
C SER A 129 -7.66 10.44 7.31
N GLY A 130 -8.40 10.72 8.40
CA GLY A 130 -8.74 12.08 8.80
C GLY A 130 -9.82 12.73 7.92
N ASN A 131 -10.61 11.92 7.21
CA ASN A 131 -11.75 12.41 6.43
C ASN A 131 -12.93 12.85 7.30
N ASP A 132 -12.99 12.37 8.53
CA ASP A 132 -14.10 12.58 9.45
C ASP A 132 -13.56 12.79 10.86
N SER A 133 -14.28 13.55 11.69
CA SER A 133 -13.95 13.69 13.11
C SER A 133 -14.19 12.39 13.87
N LEU A 134 -13.11 11.89 14.46
CA LEU A 134 -13.08 10.79 15.41
C LEU A 134 -12.94 11.36 16.82
N PHE A 135 -13.56 10.73 17.80
CA PHE A 135 -13.51 11.20 19.18
C PHE A 135 -12.69 10.22 20.02
N ASP A 136 -13.25 9.75 21.13
CA ASP A 136 -12.56 8.89 22.07
C ASP A 136 -12.02 7.64 21.41
N SER A 137 -10.71 7.44 21.48
CA SER A 137 -10.04 6.22 21.03
C SER A 137 -9.46 5.43 22.20
N ARG A 138 -9.56 4.10 22.11
CA ARG A 138 -9.06 3.15 23.12
C ARG A 138 -8.50 1.91 22.45
N PHE A 139 -7.32 1.50 22.88
CA PHE A 139 -6.78 0.19 22.56
C PHE A 139 -7.58 -0.90 23.29
N SER A 140 -7.76 -2.03 22.62
CA SER A 140 -8.29 -3.26 23.18
C SER A 140 -7.52 -4.45 22.62
N SER A 141 -7.24 -5.45 23.45
CA SER A 141 -6.65 -6.73 23.02
C SER A 141 -7.61 -7.62 22.23
N PHE A 142 -8.87 -7.19 22.06
CA PHE A 142 -9.84 -7.89 21.23
C PHE A 142 -9.30 -8.16 19.81
N ASN A 143 -9.50 -9.41 19.35
CA ASN A 143 -9.14 -9.89 18.02
C ASN A 143 -7.68 -9.66 17.60
N GLY A 144 -6.74 -9.87 18.53
CA GLY A 144 -5.30 -9.67 18.28
C GLY A 144 -4.84 -8.21 18.33
N GLY A 145 -5.71 -7.31 18.80
CA GLY A 145 -5.42 -5.88 18.93
C GLY A 145 -6.32 -5.05 18.03
N SER A 146 -7.15 -4.21 18.63
CA SER A 146 -8.08 -3.31 17.95
C SER A 146 -8.03 -1.93 18.58
N ILE A 147 -8.30 -0.89 17.79
CA ILE A 147 -8.57 0.45 18.29
C ILE A 147 -10.07 0.68 18.16
N LEU A 148 -10.74 0.79 19.30
CA LEU A 148 -12.12 1.25 19.36
C LEU A 148 -12.13 2.76 19.31
N PHE A 149 -13.08 3.33 18.58
CA PHE A 149 -13.27 4.77 18.56
C PHE A 149 -14.73 5.14 18.33
N THR A 150 -15.12 6.34 18.77
CA THR A 150 -16.43 6.89 18.46
C THR A 150 -16.35 7.84 17.26
N ALA A 151 -17.33 7.74 16.37
CA ALA A 151 -17.46 8.61 15.20
C ALA A 151 -18.94 8.87 14.88
N ALA A 152 -19.24 10.06 14.37
CA ALA A 152 -20.60 10.49 14.04
C ALA A 152 -21.00 10.18 12.59
N TYR A 153 -20.67 8.98 12.10
CA TYR A 153 -21.05 8.60 10.74
C TYR A 153 -22.59 8.54 10.61
N TYR A 154 -23.10 8.98 9.46
CA TYR A 154 -24.53 9.00 9.16
C TYR A 154 -25.38 9.73 10.22
N ASN A 155 -24.87 10.84 10.75
CA ASN A 155 -25.52 11.68 11.77
C ASN A 155 -25.82 10.96 13.10
N THR A 156 -25.15 9.84 13.36
CA THR A 156 -25.31 9.09 14.61
C THR A 156 -23.95 8.75 15.21
N LEU A 157 -23.74 9.11 16.47
CA LEU A 157 -22.53 8.73 17.19
C LEU A 157 -22.57 7.24 17.50
N ASN A 158 -21.66 6.48 16.89
CA ASN A 158 -21.53 5.03 17.09
C ASN A 158 -20.10 4.68 17.50
N ILE A 159 -19.93 3.47 18.04
CA ILE A 159 -18.63 2.88 18.34
C ILE A 159 -18.20 2.03 17.13
N TYR A 160 -17.00 2.28 16.64
CA TYR A 160 -16.35 1.55 15.58
C TYR A 160 -15.05 0.94 16.09
N PHE A 161 -14.48 0.02 15.31
CA PHE A 161 -13.14 -0.47 15.57
C PHE A 161 -12.38 -0.72 14.27
N ILE A 162 -11.06 -0.57 14.35
CA ILE A 162 -10.10 -0.98 13.31
C ILE A 162 -9.02 -1.88 13.93
N PRO A 163 -8.30 -2.68 13.15
CA PRO A 163 -7.10 -3.35 13.63
C PRO A 163 -6.11 -2.36 14.26
N ALA A 164 -5.37 -2.79 15.29
CA ALA A 164 -4.32 -2.00 15.93
C ALA A 164 -3.16 -1.62 14.97
N SER A 165 -3.10 -2.25 13.80
CA SER A 165 -2.20 -1.92 12.70
C SER A 165 -2.69 -0.81 11.78
N GLY A 166 -3.98 -0.44 11.84
CA GLY A 166 -4.59 0.63 11.03
C GLY A 166 -5.77 0.16 10.18
N ALA A 167 -6.43 1.12 9.51
CA ALA A 167 -7.61 0.88 8.68
C ALA A 167 -7.31 0.14 7.37
N VAL A 168 -6.05 0.11 6.93
CA VAL A 168 -5.62 -0.66 5.75
C VAL A 168 -5.08 -2.03 6.22
N PRO A 169 -5.75 -3.14 5.84
CA PRO A 169 -5.31 -4.47 6.22
C PRO A 169 -4.00 -4.86 5.52
N LYS A 170 -3.30 -5.82 6.13
CA LYS A 170 -2.14 -6.47 5.52
C LYS A 170 -2.62 -7.51 4.52
N GLU A 171 -2.10 -7.45 3.30
CA GLU A 171 -2.32 -8.48 2.28
C GLU A 171 -1.32 -9.64 2.39
N LYS A 172 -1.57 -10.71 1.63
CA LYS A 172 -0.71 -11.92 1.63
C LYS A 172 0.72 -11.65 1.14
N ASP A 173 0.90 -10.70 0.22
CA ASP A 173 2.17 -10.35 -0.41
C ASP A 173 2.16 -8.89 -0.88
N ILE A 174 3.35 -8.38 -1.21
CA ILE A 174 3.54 -6.98 -1.60
C ILE A 174 2.82 -6.60 -2.90
N ILE A 175 2.66 -7.54 -3.83
CA ILE A 175 1.95 -7.31 -5.09
C ILE A 175 0.46 -7.09 -4.81
N SER A 176 -0.13 -7.96 -4.01
CA SER A 176 -1.52 -7.84 -3.56
C SER A 176 -1.74 -6.56 -2.74
N GLN A 177 -0.76 -6.16 -1.92
CA GLN A 177 -0.81 -4.90 -1.18
C GLN A 177 -0.82 -3.68 -2.11
N TYR A 178 -0.03 -3.71 -3.19
CA TYR A 178 -0.04 -2.66 -4.23
C TYR A 178 -1.36 -2.63 -5.01
N GLU A 179 -1.91 -3.81 -5.34
CA GLU A 179 -3.24 -3.91 -5.97
C GLU A 179 -4.35 -3.36 -5.06
N LEU A 180 -4.28 -3.61 -3.75
CA LEU A 180 -5.20 -3.00 -2.80
C LEU A 180 -5.10 -1.47 -2.84
N ALA A 181 -3.90 -0.90 -2.94
CA ALA A 181 -3.73 0.54 -3.10
C ALA A 181 -4.36 1.09 -4.40
N LEU A 182 -4.27 0.35 -5.51
CA LEU A 182 -4.99 0.68 -6.75
C LEU A 182 -6.52 0.66 -6.55
N GLN A 183 -7.05 -0.32 -5.82
CA GLN A 183 -8.49 -0.36 -5.51
C GLN A 183 -8.92 0.84 -4.65
N TYR A 184 -8.10 1.26 -3.69
CA TYR A 184 -8.36 2.45 -2.90
C TYR A 184 -8.33 3.71 -3.75
N LYS A 185 -7.38 3.83 -4.69
CA LYS A 185 -7.35 4.94 -5.65
C LYS A 185 -8.68 5.06 -6.41
N ASP A 186 -9.24 3.94 -6.86
CA ASP A 186 -10.41 3.94 -7.73
C ASP A 186 -11.76 4.02 -6.97
N LYS A 187 -11.80 3.56 -5.72
CA LYS A 187 -13.06 3.37 -4.95
C LYS A 187 -13.15 4.18 -3.67
N GLN A 188 -12.07 4.81 -3.21
CA GLN A 188 -11.98 5.50 -1.93
C GLN A 188 -11.54 6.95 -2.11
N SER A 189 -11.52 7.73 -1.01
CA SER A 189 -10.96 9.08 -1.04
C SER A 189 -9.45 9.05 -1.26
N PHE A 190 -8.91 10.19 -1.70
CA PHE A 190 -7.47 10.40 -1.86
C PHE A 190 -6.68 10.11 -0.57
N GLU A 191 -7.21 10.51 0.59
CA GLU A 191 -6.60 10.33 1.90
C GLU A 191 -6.59 8.84 2.31
N ASN A 192 -7.65 8.09 1.99
CA ASN A 192 -7.65 6.63 2.15
C ASN A 192 -6.63 5.97 1.22
N PHE A 193 -6.52 6.44 -0.03
CA PHE A 193 -5.50 5.99 -0.97
C PHE A 193 -4.07 6.22 -0.45
N LEU A 194 -3.78 7.37 0.16
CA LEU A 194 -2.47 7.63 0.78
C LEU A 194 -2.15 6.63 1.89
N LEU A 195 -3.12 6.28 2.74
CA LEU A 195 -2.92 5.22 3.74
C LEU A 195 -2.57 3.88 3.12
N ALA A 196 -3.19 3.55 1.97
CA ALA A 196 -2.94 2.30 1.29
C ALA A 196 -1.53 2.27 0.66
N ILE A 197 -1.05 3.40 0.13
CA ILE A 197 0.34 3.55 -0.31
C ILE A 197 1.32 3.38 0.85
N ASP A 198 1.09 4.07 1.97
CA ASP A 198 1.95 3.99 3.16
C ASP A 198 1.92 2.58 3.80
N ALA A 199 0.86 1.81 3.59
CA ALA A 199 0.76 0.43 4.05
C ALA A 199 1.73 -0.53 3.35
N ILE A 200 2.15 -0.23 2.11
CA ILE A 200 3.13 -1.03 1.37
C ILE A 200 4.46 -1.05 2.13
N GLU A 201 4.99 0.14 2.45
CA GLU A 201 6.23 0.26 3.24
C GLU A 201 6.05 -0.37 4.62
N PHE A 202 4.94 -0.10 5.28
CA PHE A 202 4.73 -0.61 6.63
C PHE A 202 4.77 -2.14 6.74
N TYR A 203 4.13 -2.84 5.81
CA TYR A 203 4.02 -4.29 5.89
C TYR A 203 5.13 -5.03 5.16
N PHE A 204 5.80 -4.38 4.19
CA PHE A 204 6.68 -5.04 3.24
C PHE A 204 8.00 -4.29 2.99
N SER A 205 8.47 -3.39 3.88
CA SER A 205 9.77 -2.72 3.72
C SER A 205 10.95 -3.67 3.55
N GLU A 206 10.86 -4.86 4.17
CA GLU A 206 11.90 -5.90 4.13
C GLU A 206 11.73 -6.88 2.95
N ASP A 207 10.71 -6.70 2.12
CA ASP A 207 10.48 -7.57 0.96
C ASP A 207 11.55 -7.32 -0.12
N PRO A 208 12.17 -8.36 -0.72
CA PRO A 208 13.21 -8.19 -1.73
C PRO A 208 12.83 -7.31 -2.93
N ILE A 209 11.55 -7.26 -3.32
CA ILE A 209 11.08 -6.44 -4.44
C ILE A 209 10.47 -5.10 -3.99
N TYR A 210 10.48 -4.79 -2.69
CA TYR A 210 9.95 -3.55 -2.14
C TYR A 210 10.46 -2.28 -2.85
N PRO A 211 11.76 -2.12 -3.14
CA PRO A 211 12.22 -0.91 -3.83
C PRO A 211 11.52 -0.65 -5.17
N LEU A 212 11.21 -1.71 -5.91
CA LEU A 212 10.55 -1.61 -7.22
C LEU A 212 9.07 -1.24 -7.06
N ILE A 213 8.37 -1.90 -6.13
CA ILE A 213 6.96 -1.60 -5.83
C ILE A 213 6.84 -0.19 -5.24
N ARG A 214 7.78 0.23 -4.39
CA ARG A 214 7.86 1.59 -3.85
C ARG A 214 8.02 2.62 -4.97
N SER A 215 8.89 2.39 -5.94
CA SER A 215 9.03 3.27 -7.11
C SER A 215 7.71 3.43 -7.88
N LYS A 216 6.99 2.31 -8.12
CA LYS A 216 5.67 2.33 -8.77
C LYS A 216 4.61 3.05 -7.91
N ALA A 217 4.63 2.85 -6.60
CA ALA A 217 3.72 3.49 -5.64
C ALA A 217 3.95 5.00 -5.54
N LEU A 218 5.21 5.45 -5.56
CA LEU A 218 5.55 6.88 -5.59
C LEU A 218 5.07 7.56 -6.86
N LEU A 219 5.26 6.92 -8.03
CA LEU A 219 4.73 7.45 -9.28
C LEU A 219 3.20 7.53 -9.24
N LEU A 220 2.54 6.47 -8.77
CA LEU A 220 1.08 6.45 -8.61
C LEU A 220 0.59 7.57 -7.69
N LYS A 221 1.29 7.81 -6.57
CA LYS A 221 1.02 8.93 -5.65
C LYS A 221 1.20 10.29 -6.34
N TYR A 222 2.27 10.46 -7.13
CA TYR A 222 2.49 11.68 -7.92
C TYR A 222 1.35 11.94 -8.90
N GLU A 223 0.97 10.92 -9.67
CA GLU A 223 -0.08 11.03 -10.69
C GLU A 223 -1.43 11.36 -10.07
N GLU A 224 -1.83 10.60 -9.05
CA GLU A 224 -3.10 10.82 -8.40
C GLU A 224 -3.14 12.19 -7.72
N ALA A 225 -2.09 12.57 -6.99
CA ALA A 225 -2.02 13.88 -6.36
C ALA A 225 -2.13 15.02 -7.39
N LYS A 226 -1.51 14.88 -8.56
CA LYS A 226 -1.61 15.85 -9.65
C LYS A 226 -3.03 15.90 -10.21
N ASN A 227 -3.66 14.75 -10.44
CA ASN A 227 -5.01 14.64 -10.99
C ASN A 227 -6.08 15.18 -10.02
N SER A 228 -5.93 14.98 -8.71
CA SER A 228 -6.85 15.51 -7.69
C SER A 228 -6.53 16.95 -7.24
N GLY A 229 -5.60 17.65 -7.91
CA GLY A 229 -5.23 19.04 -7.59
C GLY A 229 -4.44 19.22 -6.29
N ARG A 230 -3.84 18.16 -5.75
CA ARG A 230 -2.99 18.14 -4.54
C ARG A 230 -1.53 18.46 -4.88
N PHE A 231 -1.27 19.64 -5.44
CA PHE A 231 0.03 19.99 -6.03
C PHE A 231 1.22 19.89 -5.06
N ALA A 232 1.06 20.27 -3.79
CA ALA A 232 2.14 20.16 -2.81
C ALA A 232 2.60 18.70 -2.61
N ILE A 233 1.65 17.75 -2.61
CA ILE A 233 1.93 16.32 -2.47
C ILE A 233 2.57 15.79 -3.77
N ALA A 234 2.05 16.20 -4.92
CA ALA A 234 2.61 15.85 -6.22
C ALA A 234 4.07 16.32 -6.35
N GLU A 235 4.37 17.58 -6.02
CA GLU A 235 5.74 18.12 -6.09
C GLU A 235 6.68 17.44 -5.08
N SER A 236 6.19 17.09 -3.88
CA SER A 236 6.95 16.31 -2.92
C SER A 236 7.33 14.92 -3.48
N ALA A 237 6.35 14.19 -4.01
CA ALA A 237 6.56 12.87 -4.61
C ALA A 237 7.51 12.95 -5.83
N LYS A 238 7.33 13.96 -6.69
CA LYS A 238 8.20 14.21 -7.84
C LYS A 238 9.64 14.49 -7.41
N LYS A 239 9.83 15.31 -6.38
CA LYS A 239 11.16 15.63 -5.83
C LYS A 239 11.84 14.37 -5.29
N GLU A 240 11.11 13.54 -4.56
CA GLU A 240 11.61 12.28 -4.03
C GLU A 240 12.04 11.32 -5.15
N ILE A 241 11.20 11.14 -6.17
CA ILE A 241 11.54 10.33 -7.35
C ILE A 241 12.75 10.90 -8.09
N SER A 242 12.82 12.23 -8.26
CA SER A 242 13.92 12.88 -8.97
C SER A 242 15.25 12.73 -8.23
N ALA A 243 15.22 12.63 -6.90
CA ALA A 243 16.40 12.42 -6.08
C ALA A 243 17.02 11.01 -6.27
N SER A 244 16.24 10.02 -6.76
CA SER A 244 16.74 8.66 -7.01
C SER A 244 17.26 8.42 -8.44
N ARG A 245 17.44 9.47 -9.25
CA ARG A 245 17.76 9.39 -10.69
C ARG A 245 18.85 8.38 -11.09
N LEU A 246 19.86 8.11 -10.27
CA LEU A 246 20.89 7.08 -10.56
C LEU A 246 21.15 6.19 -9.35
N ASP A 247 20.16 6.07 -8.46
CA ASP A 247 20.24 5.16 -7.33
C ASP A 247 20.11 3.71 -7.81
N SER A 248 20.99 2.84 -7.34
CA SER A 248 21.08 1.46 -7.85
C SER A 248 19.89 0.57 -7.43
N ILE A 249 19.12 1.01 -6.44
CA ILE A 249 18.02 0.26 -5.84
C ILE A 249 16.67 0.87 -6.21
N THR A 250 16.56 2.20 -6.23
CA THR A 250 15.31 2.96 -6.36
C THR A 250 15.23 3.82 -7.63
N GLY A 251 16.21 3.69 -8.54
CA GLY A 251 16.26 4.43 -9.81
C GLY A 251 15.09 4.15 -10.76
N LEU A 252 14.39 3.01 -10.60
CA LEU A 252 13.21 2.68 -11.40
C LEU A 252 12.20 3.85 -11.43
N GLY A 253 11.96 4.49 -10.28
CA GLY A 253 10.98 5.57 -10.18
C GLY A 253 11.25 6.73 -11.14
N TYR A 254 12.53 7.08 -11.34
CA TYR A 254 12.90 8.16 -12.24
C TYR A 254 12.62 7.82 -13.70
N GLY A 255 12.95 6.59 -14.13
CA GLY A 255 12.65 6.13 -15.48
C GLY A 255 11.14 6.15 -15.77
N LEU A 256 10.33 5.69 -14.82
CA LEU A 256 8.87 5.73 -14.97
C LEU A 256 8.33 7.17 -14.99
N LEU A 257 8.90 8.08 -14.19
CA LEU A 257 8.53 9.50 -14.22
C LEU A 257 8.84 10.14 -15.58
N LEU A 258 10.01 9.85 -16.17
CA LEU A 258 10.35 10.33 -17.52
C LEU A 258 9.29 9.88 -18.54
N ALA A 259 8.97 8.59 -18.54
CA ALA A 259 7.94 8.05 -19.42
C ALA A 259 6.59 8.74 -19.22
N GLN A 260 6.18 8.93 -17.96
CA GLN A 260 4.90 9.56 -17.63
C GLN A 260 4.82 11.04 -18.03
N GLU A 261 5.89 11.81 -17.86
CA GLU A 261 5.94 13.20 -18.30
C GLU A 261 5.90 13.33 -19.84
N ARG A 262 6.27 12.27 -20.56
CA ARG A 262 6.24 12.18 -22.02
C ARG A 262 5.05 11.40 -22.55
N LYS A 263 4.02 11.11 -21.73
CA LYS A 263 2.84 10.33 -22.14
C LYS A 263 2.11 10.84 -23.40
N ASN A 264 2.23 12.13 -23.71
CA ASN A 264 1.65 12.74 -24.91
C ASN A 264 2.44 12.45 -26.21
N SER A 265 3.65 11.89 -26.10
CA SER A 265 4.50 11.47 -27.21
C SER A 265 5.18 10.15 -26.87
N ILE A 266 4.50 9.04 -27.15
CA ILE A 266 5.02 7.70 -26.86
C ILE A 266 6.40 7.44 -27.47
N PRO A 267 6.70 7.83 -28.74
CA PRO A 267 8.04 7.65 -29.29
C PRO A 267 9.14 8.38 -28.51
N LEU A 268 8.83 9.56 -27.95
CA LEU A 268 9.75 10.31 -27.11
C LEU A 268 9.92 9.65 -25.74
N ALA A 269 8.83 9.16 -25.14
CA ALA A 269 8.87 8.42 -23.89
C ALA A 269 9.77 7.17 -23.98
N ILE A 270 9.59 6.36 -25.03
CA ILE A 270 10.40 5.17 -25.32
C ILE A 270 11.88 5.55 -25.46
N ARG A 271 12.18 6.61 -26.23
CA ARG A 271 13.56 7.05 -26.43
C ARG A 271 14.22 7.49 -25.13
N GLU A 272 13.58 8.36 -24.35
CA GLU A 272 14.14 8.85 -23.08
C GLU A 272 14.28 7.71 -22.05
N LEU A 273 13.35 6.76 -22.03
CA LEU A 273 13.41 5.58 -21.17
C LEU A 273 14.58 4.66 -21.55
N ARG A 274 14.80 4.42 -22.85
CA ARG A 274 15.94 3.63 -23.34
C ARG A 274 17.27 4.33 -23.05
N GLU A 275 17.36 5.63 -23.30
CA GLU A 275 18.55 6.44 -22.95
C GLU A 275 18.85 6.37 -21.45
N TYR A 276 17.82 6.35 -20.62
CA TYR A 276 17.96 6.21 -19.18
C TYR A 276 18.41 4.80 -18.77
N TYR A 277 17.83 3.75 -19.35
CA TYR A 277 18.24 2.35 -19.16
C TYR A 277 19.73 2.16 -19.46
N GLU A 278 20.20 2.70 -20.59
CA GLU A 278 21.61 2.65 -20.99
C GLU A 278 22.54 3.37 -20.01
N GLN A 279 22.08 4.44 -19.36
CA GLN A 279 22.84 5.15 -18.34
C GLN A 279 22.87 4.35 -17.03
N ILE A 280 21.71 3.96 -16.50
CA ILE A 280 21.63 3.33 -15.18
C ILE A 280 22.28 1.95 -15.17
N ARG A 281 22.24 1.17 -16.25
CA ARG A 281 22.91 -0.15 -16.30
C ARG A 281 24.42 -0.10 -16.10
N THR A 282 25.04 1.09 -16.23
CA THR A 282 26.48 1.29 -15.97
C THR A 282 26.79 1.60 -14.50
N VAL A 283 25.77 1.89 -13.69
CA VAL A 283 25.91 2.17 -12.26
C VAL A 283 26.16 0.87 -11.50
N SER A 284 27.20 0.86 -10.66
CA SER A 284 27.55 -0.31 -9.85
C SER A 284 26.43 -0.70 -8.89
N GLY A 285 26.14 -2.00 -8.81
CA GLY A 285 25.15 -2.56 -7.89
C GLY A 285 23.69 -2.47 -8.35
N VAL A 286 23.43 -1.99 -9.58
CA VAL A 286 22.08 -2.01 -10.14
C VAL A 286 21.60 -3.44 -10.35
N GLY A 287 20.43 -3.76 -9.79
CA GLY A 287 19.85 -5.10 -9.87
C GLY A 287 19.14 -5.37 -11.20
N ASN A 288 19.19 -6.63 -11.65
CA ASN A 288 18.52 -7.10 -12.87
C ASN A 288 17.01 -6.81 -12.89
N ASN A 289 16.33 -6.92 -11.74
CA ASN A 289 14.90 -6.62 -11.66
C ASN A 289 14.56 -5.16 -11.95
N LEU A 290 15.44 -4.21 -11.60
CA LEU A 290 15.27 -2.80 -11.93
C LEU A 290 15.38 -2.60 -13.44
N LEU A 291 16.43 -3.15 -14.04
CA LEU A 291 16.70 -3.05 -15.49
C LEU A 291 15.56 -3.69 -16.31
N ALA A 292 15.15 -4.90 -15.95
CA ALA A 292 14.03 -5.58 -16.58
C ALA A 292 12.70 -4.81 -16.41
N SER A 293 12.48 -4.13 -15.27
CA SER A 293 11.28 -3.30 -15.08
C SER A 293 11.26 -2.07 -15.99
N LEU A 294 12.41 -1.46 -16.28
CA LEU A 294 12.51 -0.35 -17.24
C LEU A 294 12.21 -0.82 -18.66
N LEU A 295 12.78 -1.96 -19.06
CA LEU A 295 12.48 -2.56 -20.35
C LEU A 295 11.01 -2.99 -20.47
N GLU A 296 10.42 -3.52 -19.39
CA GLU A 296 9.01 -3.88 -19.39
C GLU A 296 8.13 -2.66 -19.71
N GLU A 297 8.41 -1.50 -19.08
CA GLU A 297 7.68 -0.26 -19.36
C GLU A 297 7.88 0.21 -20.81
N GLU A 298 9.10 0.09 -21.37
CA GLU A 298 9.36 0.39 -22.77
C GLU A 298 8.53 -0.49 -23.71
N GLY A 299 8.53 -1.81 -23.46
CA GLY A 299 7.75 -2.77 -24.23
C GLY A 299 6.25 -2.51 -24.15
N ASP A 300 5.74 -2.15 -22.98
CA ASP A 300 4.34 -1.82 -22.74
C ASP A 300 3.92 -0.52 -23.45
N LEU A 301 4.78 0.50 -23.44
CA LEU A 301 4.57 1.73 -24.21
C LEU A 301 4.56 1.46 -25.73
N ALA A 302 5.51 0.65 -26.22
CA ALA A 302 5.58 0.25 -27.61
C ALA A 302 4.29 -0.47 -28.05
N GLN A 303 3.80 -1.42 -27.23
CA GLN A 303 2.55 -2.12 -27.46
C GLN A 303 1.35 -1.16 -27.49
N LYS A 304 1.25 -0.23 -26.54
CA LYS A 304 0.18 0.79 -26.49
C LYS A 304 0.16 1.68 -27.74
N SER A 305 1.32 1.97 -28.33
CA SER A 305 1.41 2.74 -29.59
C SER A 305 1.10 1.92 -30.85
N GLY A 306 0.85 0.61 -30.73
CA GLY A 306 0.67 -0.30 -31.85
C GLY A 306 1.97 -0.80 -32.50
N ASN A 307 3.13 -0.46 -31.94
CA ASN A 307 4.43 -0.94 -32.42
C ASN A 307 4.77 -2.31 -31.82
N PHE A 308 4.03 -3.34 -32.25
CA PHE A 308 4.15 -4.70 -31.73
C PHE A 308 5.52 -5.33 -32.00
N GLN A 309 6.15 -4.98 -33.13
CA GLN A 309 7.49 -5.48 -33.47
C GLN A 309 8.56 -4.96 -32.50
N HIS A 310 8.48 -3.70 -32.10
CA HIS A 310 9.38 -3.16 -31.09
C HIS A 310 9.10 -3.77 -29.72
N SER A 311 7.83 -3.87 -29.33
CA SER A 311 7.43 -4.51 -28.07
C SER A 311 7.96 -5.94 -27.94
N LEU A 312 7.79 -6.78 -28.98
CA LEU A 312 8.33 -8.14 -29.03
C LEU A 312 9.86 -8.16 -28.86
N LYS A 313 10.59 -7.29 -29.57
CA LYS A 313 12.06 -7.20 -29.43
C LYS A 313 12.49 -6.88 -28.00
N VAL A 314 11.76 -5.99 -27.32
CA VAL A 314 12.07 -5.61 -25.93
C VAL A 314 11.73 -6.76 -24.98
N TYR A 315 10.59 -7.43 -25.16
CA TYR A 315 10.28 -8.61 -24.35
C TYR A 315 11.28 -9.75 -24.56
N ASP A 316 11.72 -10.00 -25.80
CA ASP A 316 12.79 -10.98 -26.08
C ASP A 316 14.11 -10.56 -25.42
N GLU A 317 14.45 -9.26 -25.38
CA GLU A 317 15.62 -8.76 -24.65
C GLU A 317 15.53 -9.11 -23.15
N ILE A 318 14.35 -8.94 -22.54
CA ILE A 318 14.11 -9.30 -21.13
C ILE A 318 14.25 -10.81 -20.91
N LEU A 319 13.60 -11.62 -21.74
CA LEU A 319 13.61 -13.08 -21.61
C LEU A 319 15.04 -13.65 -21.73
N ASN A 320 15.87 -13.05 -22.59
CA ASN A 320 17.24 -13.52 -22.84
C ASN A 320 18.25 -13.04 -21.78
N HIS A 321 18.12 -11.81 -21.27
CA HIS A 321 19.13 -11.21 -20.39
C HIS A 321 18.74 -11.22 -18.90
N TYR A 322 17.45 -11.32 -18.59
CA TYR A 322 16.93 -11.23 -17.22
C TYR A 322 15.95 -12.37 -16.91
N PRO A 323 16.36 -13.66 -17.02
CA PRO A 323 15.47 -14.80 -16.80
C PRO A 323 14.92 -14.89 -15.37
N ASP A 324 15.63 -14.33 -14.38
CA ASP A 324 15.22 -14.29 -12.97
C ASP A 324 14.33 -13.08 -12.63
N TYR A 325 13.81 -12.38 -13.64
CA TYR A 325 12.92 -11.25 -13.42
C TYR A 325 11.68 -11.67 -12.62
N TYR A 326 11.34 -10.95 -11.55
CA TYR A 326 10.23 -11.34 -10.66
C TYR A 326 8.87 -11.45 -11.38
N ARG A 327 8.71 -10.80 -12.54
CA ARG A 327 7.52 -10.91 -13.40
C ARG A 327 7.79 -11.61 -14.73
N ILE A 328 8.77 -12.50 -14.79
CA ILE A 328 9.13 -13.18 -16.04
C ILE A 328 7.93 -13.89 -16.71
N ARG A 329 7.00 -14.45 -15.92
CA ARG A 329 5.76 -15.07 -16.43
C ARG A 329 4.85 -14.06 -17.12
N ASP A 330 4.77 -12.83 -16.61
CA ASP A 330 4.03 -11.75 -17.29
C ASP A 330 4.66 -11.41 -18.63
N ILE A 331 5.99 -11.41 -18.72
CA ILE A 331 6.70 -11.14 -19.98
C ILE A 331 6.42 -12.26 -21.00
N TYR A 332 6.47 -13.53 -20.59
CA TYR A 332 6.06 -14.63 -21.45
C TYR A 332 4.60 -14.51 -21.91
N ARG A 333 3.67 -14.19 -21.00
CA ARG A 333 2.26 -13.93 -21.36
C ARG A 333 2.10 -12.78 -22.34
N LYS A 334 2.79 -11.65 -22.13
CA LYS A 334 2.73 -10.48 -23.01
C LYS A 334 3.33 -10.78 -24.38
N SER A 335 4.48 -11.44 -24.43
CA SER A 335 5.12 -11.88 -25.68
C SER A 335 4.23 -12.86 -26.46
N GLY A 336 3.69 -13.86 -25.77
CA GLY A 336 2.78 -14.83 -26.34
C GLY A 336 1.47 -14.21 -26.83
N ASP A 337 0.88 -13.27 -26.10
CA ASP A 337 -0.30 -12.53 -26.53
C ASP A 337 -0.05 -11.81 -27.86
N LEU A 338 1.10 -11.15 -27.99
CA LEU A 338 1.48 -10.48 -29.24
C LEU A 338 1.74 -11.45 -30.40
N GLN A 339 2.35 -12.61 -30.13
CA GLN A 339 2.61 -13.66 -31.12
C GLN A 339 1.33 -14.40 -31.53
N TYR A 340 0.37 -14.52 -30.61
CA TYR A 340 -0.88 -15.25 -30.82
C TYR A 340 -2.03 -14.38 -31.31
N LYS A 341 -1.88 -13.06 -31.25
CA LYS A 341 -2.88 -12.10 -31.73
C LYS A 341 -3.31 -12.40 -33.16
N ASN A 342 -4.61 -12.38 -33.41
CA ASN A 342 -5.22 -12.86 -34.65
C ASN A 342 -4.81 -14.31 -34.96
N ALA A 343 -5.02 -15.21 -34.00
CA ALA A 343 -4.58 -16.62 -34.07
C ALA A 343 -4.95 -17.32 -35.39
N PHE A 344 -6.09 -16.97 -36.00
CA PHE A 344 -6.50 -17.47 -37.31
C PHE A 344 -5.44 -17.24 -38.42
N LEU A 345 -4.84 -16.05 -38.47
CA LEU A 345 -3.80 -15.72 -39.45
C LEU A 345 -2.51 -16.52 -39.24
N HIS A 346 -2.31 -17.03 -38.04
CA HIS A 346 -1.15 -17.84 -37.64
C HIS A 346 -1.50 -19.34 -37.54
N GLY A 347 -2.60 -19.77 -38.16
CA GLY A 347 -3.02 -21.18 -38.18
C GLY A 347 -3.31 -21.75 -36.79
N TYR A 348 -3.74 -20.90 -35.85
CA TYR A 348 -4.01 -21.24 -34.45
C TYR A 348 -2.83 -21.93 -33.73
N LYS A 349 -1.60 -21.68 -34.20
CA LYS A 349 -0.38 -22.18 -33.58
C LYS A 349 -0.12 -21.41 -32.28
N ILE A 350 -0.08 -22.13 -31.17
CA ILE A 350 0.20 -21.56 -29.85
C ILE A 350 1.70 -21.20 -29.82
N PRO A 351 2.08 -20.02 -29.32
CA PRO A 351 3.49 -19.61 -29.29
C PRO A 351 4.23 -20.27 -28.12
N GLU A 352 5.53 -20.57 -28.30
CA GLU A 352 6.40 -21.19 -27.27
C GLU A 352 6.35 -20.46 -25.92
N SER A 353 6.21 -19.13 -25.92
CA SER A 353 6.07 -18.31 -24.72
C SER A 353 4.87 -18.71 -23.85
N PHE A 354 3.76 -19.16 -24.43
CA PHE A 354 2.64 -19.73 -23.67
C PHE A 354 2.97 -21.12 -23.11
N PHE A 355 3.74 -21.94 -23.84
CA PHE A 355 4.21 -23.23 -23.35
C PHE A 355 5.13 -23.05 -22.12
N GLN A 356 5.98 -22.03 -22.10
CA GLN A 356 6.85 -21.73 -20.98
C GLN A 356 6.06 -21.37 -19.70
N VAL A 357 4.95 -20.64 -19.82
CA VAL A 357 4.08 -20.34 -18.67
C VAL A 357 3.33 -21.59 -18.20
N ALA A 358 2.78 -22.37 -19.12
CA ALA A 358 2.00 -23.56 -18.78
C ALA A 358 2.83 -24.67 -18.11
N ASN A 359 4.11 -24.80 -18.50
CA ASN A 359 5.01 -25.83 -17.98
C ASN A 359 5.87 -25.38 -16.80
N ASP A 360 5.83 -24.09 -16.41
CA ASP A 360 6.57 -23.62 -15.24
C ASP A 360 6.00 -24.29 -13.97
N PRO A 361 6.79 -25.10 -13.24
CA PRO A 361 6.33 -25.76 -12.02
C PRO A 361 5.91 -24.80 -10.91
N GLN A 362 6.34 -23.54 -10.98
CA GLN A 362 6.00 -22.47 -10.03
C GLN A 362 4.78 -21.65 -10.48
N ALA A 363 4.19 -21.94 -11.65
CA ALA A 363 2.98 -21.27 -12.10
C ALA A 363 1.81 -21.55 -11.15
N GLY A 364 1.22 -20.48 -10.61
CA GLY A 364 0.05 -20.59 -9.75
C GLY A 364 -1.24 -20.77 -10.54
N LYS A 365 -2.34 -21.05 -9.83
CA LYS A 365 -3.70 -21.09 -10.42
C LYS A 365 -4.02 -19.80 -11.18
N GLU A 366 -3.59 -18.67 -10.64
CA GLU A 366 -3.83 -17.37 -11.25
C GLU A 366 -3.03 -17.17 -12.54
N ASP A 367 -1.79 -17.66 -12.59
CA ASP A 367 -0.97 -17.57 -13.79
C ASP A 367 -1.59 -18.33 -14.96
N LEU A 368 -2.09 -19.53 -14.68
CA LEU A 368 -2.79 -20.37 -15.63
C LEU A 368 -4.13 -19.75 -16.04
N ARG A 369 -4.89 -19.19 -15.09
CA ARG A 369 -6.15 -18.47 -15.38
C ARG A 369 -5.93 -17.35 -16.40
N LEU A 370 -4.94 -16.49 -16.16
CA LEU A 370 -4.61 -15.37 -17.05
C LEU A 370 -4.16 -15.85 -18.43
N LEU A 371 -3.34 -16.90 -18.49
CA LEU A 371 -2.92 -17.51 -19.75
C LEU A 371 -4.12 -18.02 -20.57
N TYR A 372 -5.02 -18.78 -19.93
CA TYR A 372 -6.21 -19.31 -20.60
C TYR A 372 -7.14 -18.19 -21.08
N GLU A 373 -7.33 -17.14 -20.30
CA GLU A 373 -8.13 -15.98 -20.71
C GLU A 373 -7.57 -15.26 -21.95
N GLN A 374 -6.24 -15.25 -22.13
CA GLN A 374 -5.63 -14.70 -23.35
C GLN A 374 -5.90 -15.61 -24.57
N ILE A 375 -5.75 -16.93 -24.41
CA ILE A 375 -6.05 -17.90 -25.47
C ILE A 375 -7.53 -17.83 -25.87
N ASP A 376 -8.43 -17.84 -24.88
CA ASP A 376 -9.88 -17.81 -25.08
C ASP A 376 -10.33 -16.52 -25.79
N ARG A 377 -9.67 -15.40 -25.52
CA ARG A 377 -9.94 -14.13 -26.20
C ARG A 377 -9.76 -14.24 -27.71
N GLU A 378 -8.69 -14.89 -28.16
CA GLU A 378 -8.36 -15.02 -29.58
C GLU A 378 -9.10 -16.18 -30.27
N VAL A 379 -9.53 -17.19 -29.50
CA VAL A 379 -10.12 -18.43 -30.03
C VAL A 379 -11.64 -18.50 -29.84
N ILE A 380 -12.20 -17.91 -28.79
CA ILE A 380 -13.60 -18.10 -28.38
C ILE A 380 -14.43 -16.82 -28.52
N VAL A 381 -13.93 -15.70 -28.01
CA VAL A 381 -14.72 -14.47 -27.86
C VAL A 381 -15.23 -13.98 -29.23
N GLY A 382 -16.55 -13.80 -29.33
CA GLY A 382 -17.22 -13.33 -30.54
C GLY A 382 -17.41 -14.37 -31.67
N LYS A 383 -16.96 -15.61 -31.49
CA LYS A 383 -17.08 -16.69 -32.49
C LYS A 383 -18.26 -17.62 -32.22
N ASN A 384 -18.84 -18.22 -33.27
CA ASN A 384 -19.90 -19.22 -33.17
C ASN A 384 -19.35 -20.63 -32.84
N PHE A 385 -20.24 -21.59 -32.56
CA PHE A 385 -19.85 -22.95 -32.17
C PHE A 385 -18.95 -23.63 -33.21
N LEU A 386 -19.31 -23.55 -34.50
CA LEU A 386 -18.57 -24.20 -35.58
C LEU A 386 -17.18 -23.57 -35.77
N GLU A 387 -17.08 -22.25 -35.64
CA GLU A 387 -15.80 -21.54 -35.69
C GLU A 387 -14.86 -21.95 -34.55
N ARG A 388 -15.42 -22.16 -33.34
CA ARG A 388 -14.66 -22.60 -32.16
C ARG A 388 -14.18 -24.04 -32.31
N THR A 389 -15.03 -24.96 -32.74
CA THR A 389 -14.65 -26.36 -32.94
C THR A 389 -13.56 -26.48 -34.01
N ASN A 390 -13.72 -25.76 -35.12
CA ASN A 390 -12.70 -25.74 -36.18
C ASN A 390 -11.38 -25.14 -35.70
N ALA A 391 -11.41 -24.04 -34.93
CA ALA A 391 -10.20 -23.44 -34.38
C ALA A 391 -9.47 -24.41 -33.43
N ALA A 392 -10.19 -25.14 -32.59
CA ALA A 392 -9.64 -26.14 -31.69
C ALA A 392 -8.99 -27.30 -32.46
N GLU A 393 -9.67 -27.85 -33.47
CA GLU A 393 -9.14 -28.93 -34.32
C GLU A 393 -7.86 -28.50 -35.07
N ILE A 394 -7.87 -27.30 -35.65
CA ILE A 394 -6.69 -26.74 -36.34
C ILE A 394 -5.54 -26.52 -35.35
N SER A 395 -5.83 -25.99 -34.15
CA SER A 395 -4.81 -25.76 -33.13
C SER A 395 -4.14 -27.06 -32.68
N ILE A 396 -4.90 -28.14 -32.49
CA ILE A 396 -4.35 -29.46 -32.13
C ILE A 396 -3.40 -29.95 -33.24
N ALA A 397 -3.83 -29.85 -34.50
CA ALA A 397 -3.03 -30.27 -35.64
C ALA A 397 -1.77 -29.39 -35.83
N SER A 398 -1.90 -28.07 -35.75
CA SER A 398 -0.81 -27.12 -36.01
C SER A 398 0.26 -27.10 -34.94
N ASN A 399 -0.11 -27.37 -33.68
CA ASN A 399 0.83 -27.51 -32.58
C ASN A 399 1.48 -28.90 -32.52
N SER A 400 1.17 -29.81 -33.47
CA SER A 400 1.68 -31.19 -33.49
C SER A 400 1.46 -31.91 -32.15
N LEU A 401 0.32 -31.65 -31.51
CA LEU A 401 -0.12 -32.33 -30.30
C LEU A 401 -0.61 -33.74 -30.67
N GLU A 402 0.27 -34.57 -31.21
CA GLU A 402 0.02 -36.01 -31.33
C GLU A 402 -0.08 -36.61 -29.92
N LYS A 403 -0.92 -37.64 -29.76
CA LYS A 403 -1.11 -38.42 -28.53
C LYS A 403 0.22 -39.01 -28.03
N ASN A 404 1.03 -38.21 -27.35
CA ASN A 404 2.26 -38.62 -26.69
C ASN A 404 2.14 -38.31 -25.19
N PRO A 405 2.50 -39.25 -24.29
CA PRO A 405 2.38 -39.07 -22.86
C PRO A 405 3.55 -38.22 -22.34
N LEU A 406 3.58 -36.94 -22.74
CA LEU A 406 4.40 -35.94 -22.09
C LEU A 406 3.57 -35.35 -20.96
N GLY A 407 3.97 -35.71 -19.73
CA GLY A 407 3.50 -35.02 -18.55
C GLY A 407 3.65 -33.52 -18.73
N CYS A 408 2.57 -32.80 -18.41
CA CYS A 408 2.45 -31.35 -18.30
C CYS A 408 1.88 -30.54 -19.48
N PHE A 409 1.44 -31.15 -20.60
CA PHE A 409 0.39 -30.54 -21.44
C PHE A 409 -1.01 -31.01 -21.07
N ASN A 410 -1.37 -30.81 -19.80
CA ASN A 410 -2.78 -30.83 -19.41
C ASN A 410 -3.33 -29.40 -19.51
N ILE A 411 -3.47 -28.91 -20.75
CA ILE A 411 -4.65 -28.12 -21.08
C ILE A 411 -5.81 -29.12 -21.10
N SER A 412 -6.15 -29.63 -19.91
CA SER A 412 -7.29 -30.50 -19.71
C SER A 412 -8.53 -29.65 -19.94
N TYR A 413 -9.05 -29.72 -21.17
CA TYR A 413 -10.47 -29.59 -21.47
C TYR A 413 -11.23 -28.53 -20.67
N THR A 414 -11.05 -27.25 -21.00
CA THR A 414 -12.09 -26.22 -20.82
C THR A 414 -12.74 -25.79 -22.13
N LEU A 415 -12.23 -26.26 -23.28
CA LEU A 415 -12.88 -26.10 -24.59
C LEU A 415 -13.93 -27.19 -24.89
N SER A 416 -14.17 -28.13 -23.98
CA SER A 416 -15.32 -29.05 -24.06
C SER A 416 -16.15 -29.01 -22.77
N LEU A 417 -17.45 -28.75 -22.93
CA LEU A 417 -18.54 -28.86 -21.95
C LEU A 417 -18.79 -27.64 -21.05
N SER A 418 -19.34 -26.58 -21.65
CA SER A 418 -20.56 -25.97 -21.12
C SER A 418 -21.67 -26.15 -22.16
N VAL A 419 -22.52 -27.15 -21.91
CA VAL A 419 -23.90 -27.21 -22.44
C VAL A 419 -24.77 -26.35 -21.54
#